data_AF-G9KPN5-F1
#
_entry.id   AF-G9KPN5-F1
#
_cell.length_a   1.000
_cell.length_b   1.000
_cell.length_c   1.000
_cell.angle_alpha   90.00
_cell.angle_beta   90.00
_cell.angle_gamma   90.00
#
_symmetry.space_group_name_H-M   'P 1'
#
loop_
_entity.id
_entity.type
_entity.pdbx_description
1 polymer ?
#
loop_
_entity_poly.entity_id
_entity_poly.type
_entity_poly.pdbx_seq_one_letter_code
_entity_poly.pdbx_strand_id
1 'polypeptide(L)'
;GVLTLAFFIHNCIITLLKNNKNQENNVRDLSIAYMLVTLTYLYIGVLVFASFPSPPLTKDCIEQNFLDNFPSSDILSFIARIFLLFQMMTVYPLLGYLARVQLLGHVFGDVYPSIFHVLTLNLIIVGAGVIMACFYPNIGGIIRYSGAACGLAFVFIYPSLIYMISLRQEDRLTWPKLIFHIFIIILGLANLIVQFF
;
A
#
# COMPACT_ATOMS: atom_id res chain seq x y z
N GLY A 1 -9.29 -3.96 -1.89
CA GLY A 1 -8.18 -4.05 -0.92
C GLY A 1 -6.81 -3.97 -1.56
N VAL A 2 -6.35 -5.04 -2.24
CA VAL A 2 -4.96 -5.19 -2.70
C VAL A 2 -4.46 -4.03 -3.57
N LEU A 3 -5.22 -3.64 -4.59
CA LEU A 3 -4.86 -2.52 -5.47
C LEU A 3 -4.76 -1.18 -4.73
N THR A 4 -5.54 -0.99 -3.66
CA THR A 4 -5.47 0.24 -2.86
C THR A 4 -4.11 0.37 -2.17
N LEU A 5 -3.52 -0.75 -1.70
CA LEU A 5 -2.17 -0.74 -1.15
C LEU A 5 -1.11 -0.63 -2.26
N ALA A 6 -1.34 -1.25 -3.42
CA ALA A 6 -0.42 -1.18 -4.55
C ALA A 6 -0.23 0.26 -5.07
N PHE A 7 -1.30 1.06 -5.07
CA PHE A 7 -1.27 2.48 -5.45
C PHE A 7 -1.05 3.44 -4.26
N PHE A 8 -0.46 2.96 -3.16
CA PHE A 8 -0.32 3.73 -1.94
C PHE A 8 1.00 4.50 -1.86
N ILE A 9 0.97 5.78 -2.24
CA ILE A 9 2.06 6.75 -1.99
C ILE A 9 1.59 8.03 -1.29
N HIS A 10 0.30 8.12 -0.98
CA HIS A 10 -0.39 9.31 -0.47
C HIS A 10 0.27 9.91 0.78
N ASN A 11 0.87 9.10 1.65
CA ASN A 11 1.50 9.58 2.88
C ASN A 11 2.83 10.33 2.65
N CYS A 12 3.52 10.05 1.54
CA CYS A 12 4.86 10.59 1.26
C CYS A 12 4.90 11.47 0.01
N ILE A 13 3.77 11.57 -0.72
CA ILE A 13 3.75 12.23 -2.02
C ILE A 13 4.07 13.71 -1.92
N ILE A 14 3.58 14.41 -0.88
CA ILE A 14 3.83 15.83 -0.68
C ILE A 14 5.33 16.10 -0.49
N THR A 15 5.99 15.31 0.37
CA THR A 15 7.43 15.46 0.64
C THR A 15 8.27 15.10 -0.57
N LEU A 16 7.84 14.12 -1.36
CA LEU A 16 8.53 13.71 -2.59
C LEU A 16 8.44 14.80 -3.66
N LEU A 17 7.22 15.30 -3.94
CA LEU A 17 7.01 16.32 -4.96
C LEU A 17 7.65 17.67 -4.61
N LYS A 18 7.78 18.01 -3.32
CA LYS A 18 8.47 19.23 -2.88
C LYS A 18 9.94 19.30 -3.34
N ASN A 19 10.57 18.16 -3.60
CA ASN A 19 11.95 18.10 -4.09
C ASN A 19 12.06 18.25 -5.62
N ASN A 20 10.95 18.32 -6.37
CA ASN A 20 10.99 18.48 -7.82
C ASN A 20 11.55 19.86 -8.19
N LYS A 21 12.48 19.90 -9.16
CA LYS A 21 13.08 21.17 -9.61
C LYS A 21 12.03 22.10 -10.23
N ASN A 22 11.09 21.53 -10.99
CA ASN A 22 10.06 22.26 -11.72
C ASN A 22 8.66 21.92 -11.17
N GLN A 23 8.23 22.63 -10.13
CA GLN A 23 6.98 22.35 -9.40
C GLN A 23 5.70 22.41 -10.27
N GLU A 24 5.71 23.21 -11.34
CA GLU A 24 4.58 23.31 -12.28
C GLU A 24 4.26 21.98 -12.99
N ASN A 25 5.27 21.12 -13.15
CA ASN A 25 5.12 19.83 -13.81
C ASN A 25 4.64 18.71 -12.88
N ASN A 26 4.46 18.97 -11.59
CA ASN A 26 4.15 17.93 -10.60
C ASN A 26 2.92 17.09 -10.96
N VAL A 27 1.85 17.70 -11.46
CA VAL A 27 0.62 16.98 -11.84
C VAL A 27 0.88 16.04 -13.02
N ARG A 28 1.65 16.51 -14.02
CA ARG A 28 2.04 15.70 -15.17
C ARG A 28 2.91 14.53 -14.73
N ASP A 29 3.96 14.81 -13.95
CA ASP A 29 4.93 13.81 -13.52
C ASP A 29 4.25 12.74 -12.66
N LEU A 30 3.33 13.14 -11.77
CA LEU A 30 2.53 12.22 -10.97
C LEU A 30 1.59 11.35 -11.83
N SER A 31 0.92 11.95 -12.81
CA SER A 31 0.03 11.22 -13.74
C SER A 31 0.79 10.17 -14.56
N ILE A 32 1.95 10.54 -15.11
CA ILE A 32 2.83 9.63 -15.85
C ILE A 32 3.31 8.49 -14.93
N ALA A 33 3.71 8.81 -13.69
CA ALA A 33 4.13 7.79 -12.73
C ALA A 33 3.02 6.76 -12.45
N TYR A 34 1.79 7.21 -12.15
CA TYR A 34 0.65 6.30 -11.94
C TYR A 34 0.31 5.48 -13.20
N MET A 35 0.42 6.07 -14.38
CA MET A 35 0.23 5.36 -15.65
C MET A 35 1.26 4.24 -15.82
N LEU A 36 2.54 4.52 -15.59
CA LEU A 36 3.62 3.53 -15.69
C LEU A 36 3.46 2.41 -14.66
N VAL A 37 3.11 2.74 -13.42
CA VAL A 37 2.83 1.75 -12.36
C VAL A 37 1.65 0.85 -12.77
N THR A 38 0.56 1.45 -13.28
CA THR A 38 -0.61 0.70 -13.75
C THR A 38 -0.24 -0.23 -14.89
N LEU A 39 0.51 0.24 -15.88
CA LEU A 39 0.97 -0.58 -17.01
C LEU A 39 1.86 -1.73 -16.53
N THR A 40 2.73 -1.49 -15.56
CA THR A 40 3.61 -2.53 -14.99
C THR A 40 2.79 -3.61 -14.30
N TYR A 41 1.83 -3.23 -13.45
CA TYR A 41 0.95 -4.20 -12.77
C TYR A 41 0.05 -4.95 -13.75
N LEU A 42 -0.51 -4.27 -14.74
CA LEU A 42 -1.34 -4.88 -15.77
C LEU A 42 -0.52 -5.85 -16.61
N TYR A 43 0.68 -5.47 -17.03
CA TYR A 43 1.58 -6.31 -17.82
C TYR A 43 1.92 -7.62 -17.09
N ILE A 44 2.39 -7.54 -15.84
CA ILE A 44 2.73 -8.73 -15.05
C ILE A 44 1.47 -9.57 -14.78
N GLY A 45 0.38 -8.93 -14.36
CA GLY A 45 -0.88 -9.63 -14.04
C GLY A 45 -1.47 -10.37 -15.24
N VAL A 46 -1.51 -9.74 -16.42
CA VAL A 46 -2.01 -10.36 -17.65
C VAL A 46 -1.09 -11.49 -18.11
N LEU A 47 0.23 -11.29 -18.10
CA LEU A 47 1.17 -12.34 -18.52
C LEU A 47 1.09 -13.57 -17.64
N VAL A 48 1.15 -13.42 -16.32
CA VAL A 48 1.08 -14.56 -15.39
C VAL A 48 -0.26 -15.28 -15.54
N PHE A 49 -1.37 -14.55 -15.67
CA PHE A 49 -2.69 -15.16 -15.82
C PHE A 49 -2.89 -15.85 -17.18
N ALA A 50 -2.38 -15.27 -18.27
CA ALA A 50 -2.52 -15.81 -19.62
C ALA A 50 -1.58 -17.00 -19.87
N SER A 51 -0.34 -16.93 -19.38
CA SER A 51 0.68 -17.98 -19.55
C SER A 51 0.52 -19.15 -18.56
N PHE A 52 -0.37 -19.04 -17.57
CA PHE A 52 -0.65 -20.15 -16.66
C PHE A 52 -1.16 -21.38 -17.43
N PRO A 53 -0.61 -22.59 -17.20
CA PRO A 53 -0.86 -23.78 -18.02
C PRO A 53 -2.25 -24.35 -17.79
N SER A 54 -3.25 -23.71 -18.42
CA SER A 54 -4.64 -24.15 -18.54
C SER A 54 -4.84 -24.72 -19.95
N PRO A 55 -5.49 -25.88 -20.14
CA PRO A 55 -6.35 -26.61 -19.19
C PRO A 55 -5.73 -27.62 -18.19
N PRO A 56 -4.43 -28.02 -18.22
CA PRO A 56 -3.89 -29.00 -17.27
C PRO A 56 -4.04 -28.60 -15.79
N LEU A 57 -3.90 -27.31 -15.49
CA LEU A 57 -4.13 -26.73 -14.17
C LEU A 57 -5.26 -25.71 -14.23
N THR A 58 -6.13 -25.72 -13.22
CA THR A 58 -7.17 -24.71 -13.03
C THR A 58 -6.57 -23.37 -12.63
N LYS A 59 -7.13 -22.26 -13.11
CA LYS A 59 -6.64 -20.91 -12.77
C LYS A 59 -6.82 -20.55 -11.29
N ASP A 60 -7.65 -21.30 -10.57
CA ASP A 60 -7.78 -21.20 -9.11
C ASP A 60 -6.52 -21.63 -8.35
N CYS A 61 -5.60 -22.35 -9.02
CA CYS A 61 -4.31 -22.74 -8.45
C CYS A 61 -3.27 -21.61 -8.43
N ILE A 62 -3.58 -20.41 -8.96
CA ILE A 62 -2.64 -19.30 -8.95
C ILE A 62 -2.47 -18.81 -7.51
N GLU A 63 -1.32 -19.14 -6.92
CA GLU A 63 -0.96 -18.67 -5.58
C GLU A 63 -0.84 -17.14 -5.52
N GLN A 64 -1.17 -16.58 -4.36
CA GLN A 64 -1.15 -15.13 -4.12
C GLN A 64 0.25 -14.53 -4.30
N ASN A 65 1.27 -15.28 -3.88
CA ASN A 65 2.65 -15.04 -4.28
C ASN A 65 2.92 -15.89 -5.51
N PHE A 66 2.96 -15.25 -6.68
CA PHE A 66 3.06 -16.00 -7.92
C PHE A 66 4.35 -16.82 -8.03
N LEU A 67 5.42 -16.47 -7.29
CA LEU A 67 6.67 -17.24 -7.23
C LEU A 67 6.48 -18.62 -6.57
N ASP A 68 5.45 -18.80 -5.75
CA ASP A 68 5.13 -20.08 -5.11
C ASP A 68 4.43 -21.07 -6.06
N ASN A 69 4.00 -20.61 -7.24
CA ASN A 69 3.58 -21.50 -8.32
C ASN A 69 4.75 -22.22 -9.01
N PHE A 70 6.00 -21.79 -8.77
CA PHE A 70 7.19 -22.38 -9.35
C PHE A 70 7.85 -23.37 -8.40
N PRO A 71 8.42 -24.48 -8.91
CA PRO A 71 9.12 -25.45 -8.07
C PRO A 71 10.37 -24.83 -7.45
N SER A 72 10.75 -25.31 -6.25
CA SER A 72 11.91 -24.79 -5.51
C SER A 72 13.25 -25.01 -6.23
N SER A 73 13.30 -25.93 -7.20
CA SER A 73 14.48 -26.23 -8.00
C SER A 73 14.66 -25.30 -9.21
N ASP A 74 13.69 -24.43 -9.51
CA ASP A 74 13.80 -23.50 -10.64
C ASP A 74 14.82 -22.39 -10.35
N ILE A 75 15.87 -22.32 -11.17
CA ILE A 75 17.00 -21.41 -10.98
C ILE A 75 16.56 -19.95 -11.09
N LEU A 76 15.63 -19.63 -12.00
CA LEU A 76 15.19 -18.25 -12.22
C LEU A 76 14.34 -17.75 -11.06
N SER A 77 13.38 -18.55 -10.58
CA SER A 77 12.60 -18.29 -9.37
C SER A 77 13.51 -18.16 -8.15
N PHE A 78 14.53 -18.99 -8.02
CA PHE A 78 15.51 -18.91 -6.95
C PHE A 78 16.29 -17.59 -6.95
N ILE A 79 16.80 -17.15 -8.11
CA ILE A 79 17.49 -15.86 -8.25
C ILE A 79 16.54 -14.70 -7.90
N ALA A 80 15.29 -14.74 -8.37
CA ALA A 80 14.29 -13.71 -8.06
C ALA A 80 14.01 -13.63 -6.55
N ARG A 81 13.87 -14.78 -5.87
CA ARG A 81 13.68 -14.86 -4.41
C ARG A 81 14.87 -14.26 -3.65
N ILE A 82 16.10 -14.48 -4.10
CA ILE A 82 17.30 -13.88 -3.50
C ILE A 82 17.30 -12.36 -3.63
N PHE A 83 16.99 -11.82 -4.81
CA PHE A 83 16.94 -10.37 -5.00
C PHE A 83 15.84 -9.71 -4.17
N LEU A 84 14.67 -10.33 -4.10
CA LEU A 84 13.59 -9.88 -3.22
C LEU A 84 14.00 -9.94 -1.75
N LEU A 85 14.73 -10.98 -1.32
CA LEU A 85 15.22 -11.08 0.06
C LEU A 85 16.18 -9.94 0.41
N PHE A 86 17.17 -9.64 -0.44
CA PHE A 86 18.08 -8.53 -0.21
C PHE A 86 17.37 -7.17 -0.22
N GLN A 87 16.43 -6.98 -1.14
CA GLN A 87 15.60 -5.77 -1.17
C GLN A 87 14.80 -5.63 0.13
N MET A 88 14.11 -6.68 0.57
CA MET A 88 13.26 -6.60 1.77
C MET A 88 14.08 -6.41 3.05
N MET A 89 15.26 -7.02 3.14
CA MET A 89 16.18 -6.86 4.27
C MET A 89 16.66 -5.41 4.43
N THR A 90 16.83 -4.68 3.33
CA THR A 90 17.26 -3.27 3.35
C THR A 90 16.10 -2.29 3.53
N VAL A 91 14.92 -2.61 3.00
CA VAL A 91 13.71 -1.77 3.12
C VAL A 91 13.08 -1.88 4.51
N TYR A 92 13.10 -3.06 5.15
CA TYR A 92 12.43 -3.29 6.43
C TYR A 92 12.91 -2.35 7.55
N PRO A 93 14.21 -2.12 7.78
CA PRO A 93 14.69 -1.16 8.78
C PRO A 93 14.24 0.28 8.50
N LEU A 94 14.17 0.69 7.22
CA LEU A 94 13.72 2.03 6.84
C LEU A 94 12.24 2.23 7.19
N LEU A 95 11.39 1.24 6.89
CA LEU A 95 9.97 1.26 7.26
C LEU A 95 9.80 1.26 8.78
N GLY A 96 10.59 0.47 9.51
CA GLY A 96 10.59 0.47 10.97
C GLY A 96 10.97 1.84 11.56
N TYR A 97 11.96 2.52 10.97
CA TYR A 97 12.30 3.89 11.35
C TYR A 97 11.15 4.87 11.10
N LEU A 98 10.49 4.81 9.94
CA LEU A 98 9.36 5.67 9.63
C LEU A 98 8.19 5.46 10.60
N ALA A 99 7.83 4.20 10.87
CA ALA A 99 6.80 3.85 11.84
C ALA A 99 7.14 4.39 13.24
N ARG A 100 8.41 4.27 13.66
CA ARG A 100 8.89 4.81 14.94
C ARG A 100 8.72 6.33 15.03
N VAL A 101 9.18 7.07 14.01
CA VAL A 101 9.10 8.54 14.01
C VAL A 101 7.63 9.00 14.07
N GLN A 102 6.74 8.34 13.33
CA GLN A 102 5.33 8.68 13.30
C GLN A 102 4.62 8.34 14.62
N LEU A 103 4.82 7.14 15.16
CA LEU A 103 4.14 6.69 16.38
C LEU A 103 4.69 7.37 17.63
N LEU A 104 6.01 7.37 17.84
CA LEU A 104 6.61 7.96 19.03
C LEU A 104 6.49 9.49 19.03
N GLY A 105 6.68 10.12 17.88
CA GLY A 105 6.49 11.57 17.74
C GLY A 105 5.05 11.99 18.04
N HIS A 106 4.05 11.19 17.65
CA HIS A 106 2.65 11.50 17.95
C HIS A 106 2.26 11.24 19.40
N VAL A 107 2.71 10.11 19.98
CA VAL A 107 2.32 9.69 21.34
C VAL A 107 3.09 10.44 22.43
N PHE A 108 4.40 10.66 22.24
CA PHE A 108 5.29 11.20 23.26
C PHE A 108 5.79 12.61 22.95
N GLY A 109 5.47 13.17 21.78
CA GLY A 109 5.95 14.49 21.34
C GLY A 109 7.43 14.50 20.90
N ASP A 110 8.22 13.52 21.33
CA ASP A 110 9.63 13.35 20.97
C ASP A 110 9.87 12.16 20.04
N VAL A 111 10.76 12.35 19.08
CA VAL A 111 11.14 11.31 18.09
C VAL A 111 11.92 10.17 18.73
N TYR A 112 12.58 10.42 19.86
CA TYR A 112 13.37 9.43 20.60
C TYR A 112 13.21 9.64 22.11
N PRO A 113 12.09 9.19 22.70
CA PRO A 113 11.81 9.42 24.11
C PRO A 113 12.76 8.61 25.03
N SER A 114 13.04 7.33 24.70
CA SER A 114 14.06 6.52 25.38
C SER A 114 14.37 5.24 24.60
N ILE A 115 15.50 4.60 24.94
CA ILE A 115 15.89 3.27 24.41
C ILE A 115 14.80 2.22 24.71
N PHE A 116 14.20 2.23 25.91
CA PHE A 116 13.21 1.23 26.31
C PHE A 116 11.93 1.31 25.48
N HIS A 117 11.44 2.52 25.22
CA HIS A 117 10.26 2.75 24.40
C HIS A 117 10.48 2.29 22.95
N VAL A 118 11.67 2.58 22.39
CA VAL A 118 12.03 2.15 21.03
C VAL A 118 12.19 0.64 20.94
N LEU A 119 12.86 0.01 21.92
CA LEU A 119 13.03 -1.44 21.97
C LEU A 119 11.68 -2.15 22.07
N THR A 120 10.78 -1.65 22.92
CA THR A 120 9.43 -2.19 23.08
C THR A 120 8.64 -2.10 21.77
N LEU A 121 8.67 -0.96 21.08
CA LEU A 121 8.00 -0.80 19.80
C LEU A 121 8.55 -1.77 18.74
N ASN A 122 9.88 -1.89 18.63
CA ASN A 122 10.50 -2.81 17.67
C ASN A 122 10.16 -4.27 17.98
N LEU A 123 10.18 -4.66 19.26
CA LEU A 123 9.77 -6.00 19.69
C LEU A 123 8.32 -6.30 19.33
N ILE A 124 7.41 -5.33 19.50
CA ILE A 124 6.00 -5.48 19.11
C ILE A 124 5.88 -5.65 17.60
N ILE A 125 6.54 -4.81 16.80
CA ILE A 125 6.45 -4.87 15.33
C ILE A 125 7.02 -6.20 14.79
N VAL A 126 8.21 -6.58 15.24
CA VAL A 126 8.86 -7.84 14.83
C VAL A 126 8.04 -9.03 15.33
N GLY A 127 7.62 -9.01 16.60
CA GLY A 127 6.81 -10.05 17.21
C GLY A 127 5.49 -10.28 16.47
N ALA A 128 4.76 -9.21 16.14
CA ALA A 128 3.54 -9.29 15.33
C ALA A 128 3.81 -9.91 13.95
N GLY A 129 4.93 -9.54 13.31
CA GLY A 129 5.35 -10.14 12.03
C GLY A 129 5.63 -11.64 12.14
N VAL A 130 6.36 -12.07 13.17
CA VAL A 130 6.69 -13.49 13.41
C VAL A 130 5.44 -14.30 13.74
N ILE A 131 4.56 -13.79 14.62
CA ILE A 131 3.29 -14.45 14.95
C ILE A 131 2.46 -14.64 13.68
N MET A 132 2.34 -13.60 12.85
CA MET A 132 1.57 -13.70 11.61
C MET A 132 2.18 -14.71 10.63
N ALA A 133 3.51 -14.73 10.50
CA ALA A 133 4.22 -15.69 9.66
C ALA A 133 4.05 -17.14 10.13
N CYS A 134 3.97 -17.38 11.44
CA CYS A 134 3.78 -18.73 12.00
C CYS A 134 2.33 -19.22 11.95
N PHE A 135 1.34 -18.37 12.24
CA PHE A 135 -0.05 -18.80 12.42
C PHE A 135 -0.95 -18.54 11.20
N TYR A 136 -0.68 -17.50 10.39
CA TYR A 136 -1.52 -17.16 9.24
C TYR A 136 -0.70 -16.52 8.09
N PRO A 137 0.08 -17.33 7.35
CA PRO A 137 0.95 -16.85 6.27
C PRO A 137 0.20 -16.53 4.95
N ASN A 138 -1.02 -15.96 5.02
CA ASN A 138 -1.80 -15.60 3.84
C ASN A 138 -1.53 -14.13 3.44
N ILE A 139 -0.58 -13.94 2.51
CA ILE A 139 -0.08 -12.62 2.09
C ILE A 139 -1.21 -11.74 1.53
N GLY A 140 -2.05 -12.29 0.65
CA GLY A 140 -3.17 -11.59 0.04
C GLY A 140 -4.28 -11.24 1.02
N GLY A 141 -4.44 -12.00 2.11
CA GLY A 141 -5.31 -11.66 3.24
C GLY A 141 -4.80 -10.41 3.96
N ILE A 142 -3.53 -10.41 4.35
CA ILE A 142 -2.91 -9.26 5.03
C ILE A 142 -3.00 -8.00 4.16
N ILE A 143 -2.61 -8.12 2.89
CA ILE A 143 -2.56 -6.99 1.95
C ILE A 143 -3.96 -6.45 1.65
N ARG A 144 -4.99 -7.31 1.49
CA ARG A 144 -6.34 -6.83 1.18
C ARG A 144 -6.95 -6.04 2.32
N TYR A 145 -6.82 -6.52 3.56
CA TYR A 145 -7.38 -5.86 4.74
C TYR A 145 -6.60 -4.60 5.09
N SER A 146 -5.27 -4.68 5.12
CA SER A 146 -4.41 -3.52 5.36
C SER A 146 -4.65 -2.42 4.30
N GLY A 147 -4.68 -2.80 3.02
CA GLY A 147 -4.95 -1.88 1.92
C GLY A 147 -6.35 -1.25 1.97
N ALA A 148 -7.38 -2.02 2.34
CA ALA A 148 -8.73 -1.49 2.47
C ALA A 148 -8.87 -0.54 3.67
N ALA A 149 -8.31 -0.90 4.83
CA ALA A 149 -8.39 -0.10 6.05
C ALA A 149 -7.58 1.21 5.95
N CYS A 150 -6.30 1.12 5.59
CA CYS A 150 -5.46 2.30 5.40
C CYS A 150 -5.94 3.15 4.21
N GLY A 151 -6.38 2.48 3.15
CA GLY A 151 -6.95 3.13 1.97
C GLY A 151 -8.19 3.95 2.28
N LEU A 152 -9.11 3.42 3.07
CA LEU A 152 -10.30 4.14 3.51
C LEU A 152 -9.95 5.51 4.10
N ALA A 153 -9.03 5.55 5.05
CA ALA A 153 -8.62 6.80 5.70
C ALA A 153 -7.82 7.70 4.76
N PHE A 154 -6.67 7.23 4.26
CA PHE A 154 -5.67 8.06 3.60
C PHE A 154 -5.93 8.33 2.12
N VAL A 155 -6.65 7.44 1.43
CA VAL A 155 -6.89 7.55 -0.02
C VAL A 155 -8.29 8.14 -0.28
N PHE A 156 -9.31 7.69 0.46
CA PHE A 156 -10.70 8.07 0.18
C PHE A 156 -11.21 9.19 1.08
N ILE A 157 -11.14 9.02 2.41
CA ILE A 157 -11.76 9.94 3.38
C ILE A 157 -10.98 11.25 3.50
N TYR A 158 -9.71 11.22 3.91
CA TYR A 158 -8.97 12.45 4.22
C TYR A 158 -8.86 13.41 3.05
N PRO A 159 -8.48 13.00 1.82
CA PRO A 159 -8.40 13.93 0.69
C PRO A 159 -9.77 14.54 0.37
N SER A 160 -10.83 13.73 0.36
CA SER A 160 -12.18 14.18 0.04
C SER A 160 -12.73 15.16 1.09
N LEU A 161 -12.56 14.85 2.37
CA LEU A 161 -12.99 15.72 3.46
C LEU A 161 -12.24 17.04 3.46
N ILE A 162 -10.90 17.01 3.37
CA ILE A 162 -10.08 18.23 3.35
C ILE A 162 -10.47 19.11 2.17
N TYR A 163 -10.67 18.54 0.98
CA TYR A 163 -11.09 19.29 -0.19
C TYR A 163 -12.48 19.92 -0.02
N MET A 164 -13.46 19.18 0.51
CA MET A 164 -14.80 19.72 0.76
C MET A 164 -14.81 20.81 1.84
N ILE A 165 -14.03 20.65 2.92
CA ILE A 165 -13.89 21.66 3.97
C ILE A 165 -13.27 22.94 3.40
N SER A 166 -12.20 22.81 2.61
CA SER A 166 -11.55 23.93 1.91
C SER A 166 -12.52 24.69 1.01
N LEU A 167 -13.31 23.97 0.19
CA LEU A 167 -14.32 24.59 -0.67
C LEU A 167 -15.45 25.26 0.08
N ARG A 168 -15.83 24.73 1.25
CA ARG A 168 -16.85 25.34 2.11
C ARG A 168 -16.34 26.63 2.74
N GLN A 169 -15.07 26.67 3.14
CA GLN A 169 -14.43 27.88 3.66
C GLN A 169 -14.29 28.97 2.59
N GLU A 170 -14.12 28.58 1.33
CA GLU A 170 -14.09 29.51 0.19
C GLU A 170 -15.50 29.90 -0.34
N ASP A 171 -16.60 29.41 0.25
CA ASP A 171 -17.98 29.57 -0.24
C ASP A 171 -18.19 29.10 -1.71
N ARG A 172 -17.34 28.19 -2.19
CA ARG A 172 -17.35 27.64 -3.57
C ARG A 172 -17.86 26.21 -3.65
N LEU A 173 -18.48 25.72 -2.57
CA LEU A 173 -19.01 24.38 -2.50
C LEU A 173 -20.29 24.27 -3.34
N THR A 174 -20.19 23.55 -4.46
CA THR A 174 -21.33 23.24 -5.32
C THR A 174 -21.85 21.83 -5.05
N TRP A 175 -23.17 21.64 -5.19
CA TRP A 175 -23.83 20.35 -5.02
C TRP A 175 -23.21 19.20 -5.84
N PRO A 176 -22.82 19.38 -7.12
CA PRO A 176 -22.19 18.31 -7.90
C PRO A 176 -20.85 17.86 -7.30
N LYS A 177 -20.02 18.81 -6.83
CA LYS A 177 -18.75 18.48 -6.20
C LYS A 177 -18.95 17.73 -4.88
N LEU A 178 -19.93 18.15 -4.09
CA LEU A 178 -20.29 17.47 -2.84
C LEU A 178 -20.69 16.01 -3.09
N ILE A 179 -21.63 15.79 -4.02
CA ILE A 179 -22.10 14.44 -4.36
C ILE A 179 -20.95 13.56 -4.84
N PHE A 180 -20.08 14.09 -5.70
CA PHE A 180 -18.93 13.34 -6.23
C PHE A 180 -17.96 12.90 -5.12
N HIS A 181 -17.61 13.78 -4.19
CA HIS A 181 -16.68 13.44 -3.10
C HIS A 181 -17.31 12.53 -2.04
N ILE A 182 -18.61 12.67 -1.77
CA ILE A 182 -19.35 11.72 -0.93
C ILE A 182 -19.35 10.33 -1.58
N PHE A 183 -19.56 10.25 -2.90
CA PHE A 183 -19.51 8.99 -3.64
C PHE A 183 -18.14 8.30 -3.51
N ILE A 184 -17.03 9.05 -3.59
CA ILE A 184 -15.68 8.52 -3.36
C ILE A 184 -15.53 7.93 -1.95
N ILE A 185 -16.05 8.60 -0.93
CA ILE A 185 -16.02 8.10 0.45
C ILE A 185 -16.83 6.80 0.59
N ILE A 186 -18.02 6.74 -0.03
CA ILE A 186 -18.86 5.53 -0.04
C ILE A 186 -18.14 4.37 -0.73
N LEU A 187 -17.44 4.60 -1.85
CA LEU A 187 -16.63 3.58 -2.50
C LEU A 187 -15.51 3.05 -1.58
N GLY A 188 -14.86 3.94 -0.83
CA GLY A 188 -13.88 3.55 0.18
C GLY A 188 -14.47 2.66 1.27
N LEU A 189 -15.65 3.03 1.79
CA LEU A 189 -16.37 2.25 2.81
C LEU A 189 -16.80 0.88 2.25
N ALA A 190 -17.37 0.85 1.06
CA ALA A 190 -17.75 -0.39 0.37
C ALA A 190 -16.54 -1.31 0.17
N ASN A 191 -15.38 -0.77 -0.23
CA ASN A 191 -14.15 -1.53 -0.40
C ASN A 191 -13.71 -2.25 0.88
N LEU A 192 -13.90 -1.63 2.06
CA LEU A 192 -13.61 -2.25 3.35
C LEU A 192 -14.67 -3.28 3.75
N ILE A 193 -15.95 -2.93 3.64
CA ILE A 193 -17.08 -3.79 4.03
C ILE A 193 -17.05 -5.10 3.24
N VAL A 194 -16.83 -5.02 1.92
CA VAL A 194 -16.76 -6.20 1.02
C VAL A 194 -15.58 -7.12 1.36
N GLN A 195 -14.57 -6.71 2.14
CA GLN A 195 -13.53 -7.66 2.56
C GLN A 195 -14.02 -8.67 3.60
N PHE A 196 -15.11 -8.39 4.30
CA PHE A 196 -15.67 -9.25 5.36
C PHE A 196 -16.75 -10.21 4.87
N PHE A 197 -17.23 -10.04 3.64
CA PHE A 197 -18.23 -10.87 2.99
C PHE A 197 -17.58 -11.69 1.87
#